data_AF-A0A2V5W1W9-F1
#
_entry.id   AF-A0A2V5W1W9-F1
#
_cell.length_a   1.000
_cell.length_b   1.000
_cell.length_c   1.000
_cell.angle_alpha   90.00
_cell.angle_beta   90.00
_cell.angle_gamma   90.00
#
_symmetry.space_group_name_H-M   'P 1'
#
loop_
_entity.id
_entity.type
_entity.pdbx_description
1 polymer ?
#
loop_
_entity_poly.entity_id
_entity_poly.type
_entity_poly.pdbx_seq_one_letter_code
_entity_poly.pdbx_strand_id
1 'polypeptide(L)'
;MPFIQFPFIDVPRDLRKIVGEPTPGTRAYRQEGTHEECGQWLEALGEHYKGDVGISPAGVSMFVPVQRAAVHKRIKEGKLTAFFFYITRIESTFFGTKRKVKLRPYIVLSVCECKAWAAEMKRRMGYLDAPDETPLKASKRLMPVAAGDEPKSEKEAKEALDFAETDPKDKGNWKVRYEEAIATENRQQDMFYLLAEAMAAMASGKKAEFYRKRLQKGMKWDKQEKRWKWKE
;
A
#
# COMPACT_ATOMS: atom_id res chain seq x y z
N MET A 1 0.52 -17.04 31.18
CA MET A 1 1.29 -15.96 30.51
C MET A 1 0.38 -14.76 30.37
N PRO A 2 0.83 -13.53 30.68
CA PRO A 2 0.01 -12.34 30.46
C PRO A 2 -0.33 -12.22 28.98
N PHE A 3 -1.61 -12.00 28.65
CA PHE A 3 -2.05 -11.68 27.29
C PHE A 3 -1.43 -10.32 26.92
N ILE A 4 -0.38 -10.32 26.10
CA ILE A 4 0.16 -9.08 25.53
C ILE A 4 -0.85 -8.62 24.47
N GLN A 5 -1.61 -7.58 24.79
CA GLN A 5 -2.55 -6.96 23.84
C GLN A 5 -1.77 -6.40 22.64
N PHE A 6 -2.30 -6.62 21.43
CA PHE A 6 -1.71 -6.05 20.23
C PHE A 6 -1.80 -4.51 20.30
N PRO A 7 -0.69 -3.78 20.11
CA PRO A 7 -0.62 -2.34 20.34
C PRO A 7 -1.19 -1.59 19.13
N PHE A 8 -2.50 -1.65 18.96
CA PHE A 8 -3.15 -0.88 17.91
C PHE A 8 -2.97 0.62 18.14
N ILE A 9 -2.67 1.36 17.08
CA ILE A 9 -2.66 2.82 17.15
C ILE A 9 -4.06 3.34 17.48
N ASP A 10 -4.11 4.38 18.31
CA ASP A 10 -5.36 5.07 18.61
C ASP A 10 -5.75 5.99 17.46
N VAL A 11 -7.04 6.03 17.13
CA VAL A 11 -7.59 6.93 16.10
C VAL A 11 -8.64 7.79 16.78
N PRO A 12 -8.25 8.97 17.30
CA PRO A 12 -9.16 9.82 18.05
C PRO A 12 -10.31 10.29 17.17
N ARG A 13 -11.47 10.55 17.79
CA ARG A 13 -12.69 10.95 17.06
C ARG A 13 -12.47 12.19 16.19
N ASP A 14 -11.68 13.14 16.65
CA ASP A 14 -11.41 14.37 15.90
C ASP A 14 -10.60 14.11 14.62
N LEU A 15 -9.75 13.08 14.62
CA LEU A 15 -8.96 12.70 13.44
C LEU A 15 -9.83 12.08 12.33
N ARG A 16 -11.03 11.59 12.65
CA ARG A 16 -11.96 10.98 11.67
C ARG A 16 -12.42 11.96 10.59
N LYS A 17 -12.34 13.27 10.85
CA LYS A 17 -12.55 14.30 9.82
C LYS A 17 -11.51 14.20 8.68
N ILE A 18 -10.31 13.73 9.01
CA ILE A 18 -9.20 13.56 8.07
C ILE A 18 -9.21 12.15 7.48
N VAL A 19 -9.37 11.13 8.32
CA VAL A 19 -9.18 9.73 7.90
C VAL A 19 -10.46 9.00 7.48
N GLY A 20 -11.63 9.61 7.72
CA GLY A 20 -12.93 8.99 7.56
C GLY A 20 -13.37 8.17 8.78
N GLU A 21 -14.57 7.61 8.71
CA GLU A 21 -15.09 6.72 9.74
C GLU A 21 -14.55 5.29 9.58
N PRO A 22 -14.45 4.51 10.68
CA PRO A 22 -14.00 3.13 10.60
C PRO A 22 -15.05 2.28 9.86
N THR A 23 -14.57 1.42 8.96
CA THR A 23 -15.38 0.39 8.33
C THR A 23 -15.84 -0.61 9.41
N PRO A 24 -17.14 -0.91 9.54
CA PRO A 24 -17.66 -1.76 10.62
C PRO A 24 -16.93 -3.10 10.75
N GLY A 25 -16.61 -3.48 11.98
CA GLY A 25 -15.90 -4.73 12.29
C GLY A 25 -14.41 -4.74 11.95
N THR A 26 -13.85 -3.60 11.53
CA THR A 26 -12.43 -3.50 11.15
C THR A 26 -11.76 -2.28 11.79
N ARG A 27 -10.47 -2.09 11.51
CA ARG A 27 -9.70 -0.88 11.82
C ARG A 27 -9.30 -0.14 10.53
N ALA A 28 -10.10 -0.27 9.48
CA ALA A 28 -9.89 0.39 8.20
C ALA A 28 -10.68 1.70 8.13
N TYR A 29 -9.99 2.82 7.96
CA TYR A 29 -10.59 4.15 7.83
C TYR A 29 -10.49 4.59 6.37
N ARG A 30 -11.60 5.09 5.81
CA ARG A 30 -11.71 5.36 4.36
C ARG A 30 -12.12 6.80 4.12
N GLN A 31 -11.23 7.54 3.46
CA GLN A 31 -11.47 8.91 3.02
C GLN A 31 -11.52 9.00 1.49
N GLU A 32 -12.26 9.99 1.00
CA GLU A 32 -12.34 10.34 -0.42
C GLU A 32 -11.91 11.79 -0.63
N GLY A 33 -11.28 12.08 -1.77
CA GLY A 33 -10.95 13.45 -2.16
C GLY A 33 -10.29 13.52 -3.52
N THR A 34 -9.59 14.62 -3.78
CA THR A 34 -8.81 14.90 -4.99
C THR A 34 -7.36 14.41 -4.82
N HIS A 35 -6.57 14.52 -5.89
CA HIS A 35 -5.15 14.18 -5.83
C HIS A 35 -4.37 15.10 -4.88
N GLU A 36 -4.70 16.39 -4.86
CA GLU A 36 -4.07 17.38 -3.97
C GLU A 36 -4.38 17.07 -2.49
N GLU A 37 -5.65 16.80 -2.18
CA GLU A 37 -6.08 16.42 -0.84
C GLU A 37 -5.45 15.10 -0.38
N CYS A 38 -5.08 14.19 -1.30
CA CYS A 38 -4.36 12.97 -0.94
C CYS A 38 -2.97 13.26 -0.35
N GLY A 39 -2.26 14.26 -0.88
CA GLY A 39 -0.97 14.70 -0.35
C GLY A 39 -1.12 15.28 1.05
N GLN A 40 -2.06 16.20 1.22
CA GLN A 40 -2.38 16.82 2.51
C GLN A 40 -2.82 15.79 3.55
N TRP A 41 -3.61 14.79 3.13
CA TRP A 41 -4.03 13.68 3.99
C TRP A 41 -2.85 12.85 4.49
N LEU A 42 -1.88 12.53 3.62
CA LEU A 42 -0.71 11.76 3.99
C LEU A 42 0.21 12.55 4.94
N GLU A 43 0.40 13.85 4.68
CA GLU A 43 1.16 14.75 5.56
C GLU A 43 0.52 14.85 6.94
N ALA A 44 -0.81 15.04 7.01
CA ALA A 44 -1.53 15.13 8.27
C ALA A 44 -1.43 13.82 9.10
N LEU A 45 -1.49 12.66 8.44
CA LEU A 45 -1.23 11.37 9.10
C LEU A 45 0.20 11.28 9.62
N GLY A 46 1.18 11.68 8.81
CA GLY A 46 2.60 11.70 9.19
C GLY A 46 2.88 12.60 10.39
N GLU A 47 2.30 13.80 10.41
CA GLU A 47 2.44 14.75 11.51
C GLU A 47 1.77 14.22 12.78
N HIS A 48 0.51 13.76 12.70
CA HIS A 48 -0.23 13.27 13.85
C HIS A 48 0.45 12.07 14.52
N TYR A 49 0.92 11.11 13.71
CA TYR A 49 1.57 9.90 14.20
C TYR A 49 3.10 10.02 14.27
N LYS A 50 3.66 11.23 14.13
CA LYS A 50 5.11 11.50 14.24
C LYS A 50 5.96 10.57 13.35
N GLY A 51 5.48 10.32 12.14
CA GLY A 51 6.12 9.45 11.15
C GLY A 51 5.89 7.94 11.31
N ASP A 52 5.09 7.50 12.29
CA ASP A 52 4.78 6.07 12.45
C ASP A 52 3.83 5.54 11.36
N VAL A 53 2.96 6.38 10.80
CA VAL A 53 2.03 6.01 9.72
C VAL A 53 2.55 6.50 8.36
N GLY A 54 2.55 5.61 7.37
CA GLY A 54 3.01 5.92 6.01
C GLY A 54 3.50 4.72 5.20
N ILE A 55 3.54 3.53 5.79
CA ILE A 55 3.98 2.31 5.10
C ILE A 55 2.88 1.83 4.15
N SER A 56 3.22 1.55 2.90
CA SER A 56 2.31 0.87 1.95
C SER A 56 2.16 -0.63 2.27
N PRO A 57 1.11 -1.33 1.81
CA PRO A 57 0.97 -2.78 1.99
C PRO A 57 2.20 -3.59 1.52
N ALA A 58 2.91 -3.12 0.49
CA ALA A 58 4.14 -3.75 0.04
C ALA A 58 5.30 -3.55 1.03
N GLY A 59 5.39 -2.37 1.66
CA GLY A 59 6.43 -2.06 2.65
C GLY A 59 6.32 -2.88 3.95
N VAL A 60 5.14 -3.46 4.24
CA VAL A 60 4.96 -4.38 5.38
C VAL A 60 5.91 -5.59 5.29
N SER A 61 6.26 -6.02 4.07
CA SER A 61 7.21 -7.13 3.84
C SER A 61 8.61 -6.89 4.43
N MET A 62 8.98 -5.63 4.71
CA MET A 62 10.23 -5.29 5.39
C MET A 62 10.24 -5.71 6.87
N PHE A 63 9.07 -5.92 7.48
CA PHE A 63 8.90 -6.26 8.88
C PHE A 63 8.43 -7.70 9.08
N VAL A 64 7.54 -8.16 8.20
CA VAL A 64 6.84 -9.44 8.32
C VAL A 64 6.96 -10.18 6.97
N PRO A 65 7.46 -11.42 6.93
CA PRO A 65 7.74 -12.13 5.66
C PRO A 65 6.47 -12.77 5.08
N VAL A 66 5.49 -11.93 4.77
CA VAL A 66 4.20 -12.31 4.20
C VAL A 66 3.99 -11.68 2.83
N GLN A 67 3.12 -12.28 2.04
CA GLN A 67 2.65 -11.70 0.79
C GLN A 67 1.67 -10.56 1.06
N ARG A 68 1.48 -9.70 0.04
CA ARG A 68 0.52 -8.60 0.10
C ARG A 68 -0.91 -9.08 0.40
N ALA A 69 -1.26 -10.29 -0.02
CA ALA A 69 -2.58 -10.87 0.22
C ALA A 69 -2.84 -11.12 1.73
N ALA A 70 -1.85 -11.61 2.47
CA ALA A 70 -1.90 -11.70 3.94
C ALA A 70 -2.09 -10.33 4.61
N VAL A 71 -1.42 -9.29 4.11
CA VAL A 71 -1.61 -7.92 4.62
C VAL A 71 -3.05 -7.48 4.43
N HIS A 72 -3.59 -7.61 3.21
CA HIS A 72 -4.98 -7.25 2.92
C HIS A 72 -5.99 -8.03 3.77
N LYS A 73 -5.74 -9.34 3.94
CA LYS A 73 -6.56 -10.21 4.80
C LYS A 73 -6.54 -9.71 6.24
N ARG A 74 -5.36 -9.40 6.79
CA ARG A 74 -5.21 -8.93 8.17
C ARG A 74 -5.93 -7.59 8.41
N ILE A 75 -5.91 -6.69 7.42
CA ILE A 75 -6.70 -5.44 7.46
C ILE A 75 -8.21 -5.76 7.46
N LYS A 76 -8.68 -6.61 6.53
CA LYS A 76 -10.09 -7.02 6.41
C LYS A 76 -10.60 -7.64 7.72
N GLU A 77 -9.77 -8.40 8.41
CA GLU A 77 -10.09 -9.03 9.70
C GLU A 77 -9.99 -8.07 10.91
N GLY A 78 -9.66 -6.79 10.69
CA GLY A 78 -9.51 -5.80 11.78
C GLY A 78 -8.28 -6.01 12.66
N LYS A 79 -7.32 -6.84 12.22
CA LYS A 79 -6.08 -7.17 12.93
C LYS A 79 -4.90 -6.27 12.55
N LEU A 80 -5.18 -5.21 11.79
CA LEU A 80 -4.23 -4.17 11.42
C LEU A 80 -5.00 -2.89 11.13
N THR A 81 -4.53 -1.76 11.67
CA THR A 81 -5.07 -0.44 11.37
C THR A 81 -4.56 0.01 10.00
N ALA A 82 -5.48 0.47 9.16
CA ALA A 82 -5.13 0.94 7.81
C ALA A 82 -5.96 2.17 7.45
N PHE A 83 -5.30 3.12 6.80
CA PHE A 83 -5.93 4.33 6.29
C PHE A 83 -5.96 4.26 4.77
N PHE A 84 -7.14 4.47 4.20
CA PHE A 84 -7.39 4.41 2.77
C PHE A 84 -7.79 5.80 2.27
N PHE A 85 -7.22 6.22 1.15
CA PHE A 85 -7.63 7.43 0.46
C PHE A 85 -7.96 7.12 -0.99
N TYR A 86 -9.22 7.34 -1.37
CA TYR A 86 -9.69 7.21 -2.75
C TYR A 86 -9.66 8.58 -3.43
N ILE A 87 -8.90 8.69 -4.52
CA ILE A 87 -9.06 9.84 -5.41
C ILE A 87 -10.35 9.66 -6.19
N THR A 88 -11.20 10.68 -6.18
CA THR A 88 -12.52 10.64 -6.82
C THR A 88 -12.67 11.75 -7.86
N ARG A 89 -13.44 11.47 -8.92
CA ARG A 89 -13.86 12.47 -9.91
C ARG A 89 -15.28 12.18 -10.37
N ILE A 90 -15.96 13.18 -10.92
CA ILE A 90 -17.29 13.02 -11.53
C ILE A 90 -17.12 12.90 -13.03
N GLU A 91 -17.68 11.85 -13.60
CA GLU A 91 -17.81 11.69 -15.06
C GLU A 91 -19.28 11.78 -15.46
N SER A 92 -19.54 12.47 -16.57
CA SER A 92 -20.87 12.52 -17.17
C SER A 92 -20.90 11.61 -18.38
N THR A 93 -21.89 10.73 -18.46
CA THR A 93 -22.11 9.93 -19.68
C THR A 93 -22.67 10.81 -20.80
N PHE A 94 -22.65 10.29 -22.04
CA PHE A 94 -23.24 10.95 -23.19
C PHE A 94 -24.72 11.32 -23.00
N PHE A 95 -25.44 10.57 -22.16
CA PHE A 95 -26.84 10.84 -21.77
C PHE A 95 -26.98 11.71 -20.51
N GLY A 96 -25.92 12.43 -20.11
CA GLY A 96 -25.94 13.36 -18.97
C GLY A 96 -25.98 12.71 -17.58
N THR A 97 -25.89 11.38 -17.48
CA THR A 97 -25.86 10.70 -16.18
C THR A 97 -24.49 10.92 -15.51
N LYS A 98 -24.49 11.50 -14.32
CA LYS A 98 -23.28 11.67 -13.51
C LYS A 98 -22.95 10.38 -12.74
N ARG A 99 -21.71 9.91 -12.86
CA ARG A 99 -21.15 8.80 -12.09
C ARG A 99 -19.91 9.26 -11.34
N LYS A 100 -19.72 8.75 -10.13
CA LYS A 100 -18.50 8.94 -9.35
C LYS A 100 -17.50 7.88 -9.79
N VAL A 101 -16.34 8.30 -10.26
CA VAL A 101 -15.20 7.42 -10.48
C VAL A 101 -14.29 7.48 -9.27
N LYS A 102 -13.90 6.31 -8.76
CA LYS A 102 -12.92 6.14 -7.69
C LYS A 102 -11.70 5.44 -8.25
N LEU A 103 -10.53 6.05 -8.09
CA LEU A 103 -9.27 5.37 -8.35
C LEU A 103 -9.00 4.36 -7.23
N ARG A 104 -8.24 3.29 -7.53
CA ARG A 104 -7.71 2.39 -6.50
C ARG A 104 -7.07 3.19 -5.37
N PRO A 105 -7.31 2.84 -4.10
CA PRO A 105 -6.94 3.70 -2.99
C PRO A 105 -5.44 3.70 -2.74
N TYR A 106 -4.95 4.81 -2.23
CA TYR A 106 -3.72 4.82 -1.44
C TYR A 106 -4.00 4.17 -0.10
N ILE A 107 -3.14 3.25 0.32
CA ILE A 107 -3.27 2.52 1.58
C ILE A 107 -1.99 2.76 2.37
N VAL A 108 -2.13 3.26 3.59
CA VAL A 108 -1.01 3.41 4.52
C VAL A 108 -1.29 2.77 5.86
N LEU A 109 -0.23 2.24 6.46
CA LEU A 109 -0.22 1.44 7.67
C LEU A 109 0.81 1.98 8.67
N SER A 110 0.66 1.57 9.93
CA SER A 110 1.56 1.90 11.03
C SER A 110 2.80 0.98 11.08
N VAL A 111 3.97 1.58 11.30
CA VAL A 111 5.24 0.89 11.54
C VAL A 111 5.18 0.09 12.84
N CYS A 112 4.69 0.68 13.94
CA CYS A 112 4.66 0.01 15.24
C CYS A 112 3.76 -1.23 15.23
N GLU A 113 2.62 -1.19 14.54
CA GLU A 113 1.77 -2.38 14.37
C GLU A 113 2.45 -3.46 13.52
N CYS A 114 3.19 -3.09 12.46
CA CYS A 114 3.97 -4.04 11.67
C CYS A 114 5.06 -4.72 12.52
N LYS A 115 5.77 -3.95 13.36
CA LYS A 115 6.76 -4.49 14.32
C LYS A 115 6.11 -5.39 15.36
N ALA A 116 4.93 -5.03 15.86
CA ALA A 116 4.18 -5.85 16.80
C ALA A 116 3.73 -7.18 16.20
N TRP A 117 3.33 -7.17 14.91
CA TRP A 117 3.01 -8.39 14.18
C TRP A 117 4.25 -9.28 14.01
N ALA A 118 5.40 -8.71 13.66
CA ALA A 118 6.66 -9.46 13.62
C ALA A 118 6.98 -10.09 15.00
N ALA A 119 6.83 -9.34 16.09
CA ALA A 119 7.01 -9.84 17.45
C ALA A 119 6.01 -10.96 17.82
N GLU A 120 4.76 -10.86 17.38
CA GLU A 120 3.76 -11.92 17.52
C GLU A 120 4.17 -13.20 16.78
N MET A 121 4.70 -13.09 15.56
CA MET A 121 5.25 -14.25 14.83
C MET A 121 6.43 -14.89 15.57
N LYS A 122 7.37 -14.08 16.05
CA LYS A 122 8.52 -14.59 16.82
C LYS A 122 8.08 -15.35 18.08
N ARG A 123 7.09 -14.82 18.80
CA ARG A 123 6.49 -15.49 19.97
C ARG A 123 5.84 -16.83 19.61
N ARG A 124 5.09 -16.90 18.51
CA ARG A 124 4.51 -18.17 18.01
C ARG A 124 5.57 -19.21 17.66
N MET A 125 6.73 -18.76 17.19
CA MET A 125 7.87 -19.63 16.87
C MET A 125 8.70 -20.03 18.11
N GLY A 126 8.56 -19.32 19.24
CA GLY A 126 9.46 -19.48 20.39
C GLY A 126 10.86 -18.91 20.14
N TYR A 127 11.00 -17.96 19.21
CA TYR A 127 12.28 -17.41 18.76
C TYR A 127 12.62 -16.09 19.45
N LEU A 128 13.89 -15.93 19.87
CA LEU A 128 14.48 -14.70 20.39
C LEU A 128 15.54 -14.18 19.43
N ASP A 129 15.55 -12.86 19.18
CA ASP A 129 16.43 -12.23 18.21
C ASP A 129 17.91 -12.47 18.52
N ALA A 130 18.68 -12.89 17.50
CA ALA A 130 20.13 -12.97 17.57
C ALA A 130 20.76 -11.62 17.14
N PRO A 131 21.72 -11.07 17.90
CA PRO A 131 22.26 -9.73 17.70
C PRO A 131 23.01 -9.54 16.37
N ASP A 132 23.48 -10.62 15.75
CA ASP A 132 24.24 -10.66 14.50
C ASP A 132 23.43 -11.14 13.29
N GLU A 133 22.13 -11.38 13.45
CA GLU A 133 21.29 -11.91 12.38
C GLU A 133 20.87 -10.84 11.37
N THR A 134 21.11 -11.12 10.09
CA THR A 134 20.68 -10.22 9.01
C THR A 134 19.16 -10.27 8.82
N PRO A 135 18.52 -9.17 8.36
CA PRO A 135 17.08 -9.15 8.12
C PRO A 135 16.57 -10.28 7.22
N LEU A 136 17.36 -10.70 6.23
CA LEU A 136 17.02 -11.80 5.33
C LEU A 136 17.00 -13.16 6.04
N LYS A 137 17.95 -13.43 6.95
CA LYS A 137 17.98 -14.68 7.71
C LYS A 137 16.82 -14.74 8.71
N ALA A 138 16.55 -13.64 9.41
CA ALA A 138 15.40 -13.51 10.30
C ALA A 138 14.07 -13.72 9.54
N SER A 139 13.93 -13.10 8.36
CA SER A 139 12.79 -13.28 7.46
C SER A 139 12.59 -14.74 7.06
N LYS A 140 13.65 -15.42 6.58
CA LYS A 140 13.60 -16.86 6.22
C LYS A 140 13.17 -17.75 7.37
N ARG A 141 13.62 -17.48 8.59
CA ARG A 141 13.22 -18.24 9.78
C ARG A 141 11.73 -18.09 10.08
N LEU A 142 11.17 -16.89 9.88
CA LEU A 142 9.76 -16.61 10.16
C LEU A 142 8.79 -17.09 9.07
N MET A 143 9.28 -17.43 7.86
CA MET A 143 8.43 -17.89 6.73
C MET A 143 7.47 -19.06 7.07
N PRO A 144 7.88 -20.12 7.80
CA PRO A 144 6.98 -21.23 8.13
C PRO A 144 5.79 -20.79 8.99
N VAL A 145 6.00 -19.84 9.91
CA VAL A 145 4.92 -19.27 10.74
C VAL A 145 4.08 -18.28 9.95
N ALA A 146 4.71 -17.52 9.04
CA ALA A 146 4.03 -16.58 8.16
C ALA A 146 3.02 -17.24 7.23
N ALA A 147 3.27 -18.47 6.79
CA ALA A 147 2.32 -19.25 6.00
C ALA A 147 0.96 -19.43 6.70
N GLY A 148 0.91 -19.42 8.04
CA GLY A 148 -0.34 -19.48 8.79
C GLY A 148 -1.21 -18.22 8.70
N ASP A 149 -0.60 -17.09 8.34
CA ASP A 149 -1.27 -15.79 8.20
C ASP A 149 -1.70 -15.53 6.74
N GLU A 150 -1.19 -16.31 5.79
CA GLU A 150 -1.59 -16.24 4.38
C GLU A 150 -3.08 -16.63 4.18
N PRO A 151 -3.72 -16.15 3.11
CA PRO A 151 -5.02 -16.68 2.70
C PRO A 151 -4.92 -18.19 2.43
N LYS A 152 -5.89 -18.96 2.91
CA LYS A 152 -5.94 -20.43 2.78
C LYS A 152 -6.61 -20.87 1.48
N SER A 153 -7.20 -19.94 0.73
CA SER A 153 -7.87 -20.20 -0.54
C SER A 153 -7.83 -18.99 -1.47
N GLU A 154 -7.99 -19.23 -2.77
CA GLU A 154 -8.14 -18.16 -3.77
C GLU A 154 -9.33 -17.25 -3.46
N LYS A 155 -10.43 -17.82 -2.95
CA LYS A 155 -11.62 -17.07 -2.53
C LYS A 155 -11.27 -16.07 -1.43
N GLU A 156 -10.55 -16.51 -0.41
CA GLU A 156 -10.12 -15.65 0.70
C GLU A 156 -9.15 -14.55 0.23
N ALA A 157 -8.22 -14.90 -0.66
CA ALA A 157 -7.30 -13.94 -1.27
C ALA A 157 -8.06 -12.88 -2.09
N LYS A 158 -9.07 -13.30 -2.86
CA LYS A 158 -9.92 -12.41 -3.65
C LYS A 158 -10.75 -11.50 -2.77
N GLU A 159 -11.40 -12.02 -1.74
CA GLU A 159 -12.18 -11.18 -0.81
C GLU A 159 -11.31 -10.16 -0.07
N ALA A 160 -10.09 -10.53 0.30
CA ALA A 160 -9.12 -9.62 0.89
C ALA A 160 -8.70 -8.52 -0.10
N LEU A 161 -8.47 -8.89 -1.37
CA LEU A 161 -8.15 -7.94 -2.43
C LEU A 161 -9.31 -6.99 -2.71
N ASP A 162 -10.53 -7.51 -2.85
CA ASP A 162 -11.74 -6.72 -3.09
C ASP A 162 -11.96 -5.70 -1.95
N PHE A 163 -11.73 -6.10 -0.69
CA PHE A 163 -11.80 -5.20 0.47
C PHE A 163 -10.71 -4.12 0.45
N ALA A 164 -9.52 -4.42 -0.09
CA ALA A 164 -8.43 -3.46 -0.18
C ALA A 164 -8.65 -2.47 -1.34
N GLU A 165 -9.17 -2.93 -2.47
CA GLU A 165 -9.32 -2.11 -3.69
C GLU A 165 -10.63 -1.34 -3.75
N THR A 166 -11.69 -1.82 -3.09
CA THR A 166 -13.02 -1.21 -3.13
C THR A 166 -13.53 -0.87 -1.74
N ASP A 167 -14.33 0.19 -1.65
CA ASP A 167 -15.00 0.56 -0.42
C ASP A 167 -16.25 -0.32 -0.24
N PRO A 168 -16.36 -1.11 0.84
CA PRO A 168 -17.52 -1.95 1.09
C PRO A 168 -18.85 -1.19 1.08
N LYS A 169 -18.85 0.11 1.38
CA LYS A 169 -20.07 0.95 1.38
C LYS A 169 -20.65 1.17 -0.02
N ASP A 170 -19.83 1.01 -1.06
CA ASP A 170 -20.27 1.19 -2.45
C ASP A 170 -20.80 -0.09 -3.09
N LYS A 171 -20.82 -1.21 -2.35
CA LYS A 171 -21.25 -2.50 -2.89
C LYS A 171 -22.67 -2.41 -3.44
N GLY A 172 -22.82 -2.68 -4.73
CA GLY A 172 -24.11 -2.61 -5.43
C GLY A 172 -24.51 -1.22 -5.93
N ASN A 173 -23.69 -0.18 -5.68
CA ASN A 173 -23.98 1.17 -6.15
C ASN A 173 -23.52 1.36 -7.61
N TRP A 174 -24.45 1.24 -8.56
CA TRP A 174 -24.19 1.40 -9.99
C TRP A 174 -23.69 2.79 -10.40
N LYS A 175 -23.85 3.81 -9.54
CA LYS A 175 -23.33 5.17 -9.79
C LYS A 175 -21.87 5.34 -9.41
N VAL A 176 -21.24 4.32 -8.81
CA VAL A 176 -19.81 4.32 -8.48
C VAL A 176 -19.09 3.34 -9.40
N ARG A 177 -18.00 3.80 -10.01
CA ARG A 177 -17.12 2.97 -10.84
C ARG A 177 -15.70 3.05 -10.30
N TYR A 178 -15.03 1.91 -10.21
CA TYR A 178 -13.63 1.82 -9.84
C TYR A 178 -12.73 1.77 -11.06
N GLU A 179 -11.59 2.43 -10.99
CA GLU A 179 -10.54 2.43 -12.01
C GLU A 179 -9.15 2.24 -11.37
N GLU A 180 -8.18 1.76 -12.16
CA GLU A 180 -6.80 1.73 -11.69
C GLU A 180 -6.27 3.16 -11.50
N ALA A 181 -5.60 3.43 -10.38
CA ALA A 181 -5.09 4.76 -10.05
C ALA A 181 -4.03 5.28 -11.03
N ILE A 182 -3.32 4.35 -11.68
CA ILE A 182 -2.30 4.60 -12.69
C ILE A 182 -2.55 3.52 -13.73
N ALA A 183 -2.75 3.89 -15.01
CA ALA A 183 -2.74 2.91 -16.09
C ALA A 183 -1.45 2.08 -15.94
N THR A 184 -1.54 0.75 -15.95
CA THR A 184 -0.37 -0.15 -15.77
C THR A 184 0.85 0.29 -16.61
N GLU A 185 0.60 0.92 -17.76
CA GLU A 185 1.55 1.62 -18.61
C GLU A 185 2.38 2.66 -17.83
N ASN A 186 1.77 3.68 -17.23
CA ASN A 186 2.49 4.74 -16.50
C ASN A 186 3.28 4.20 -15.30
N ARG A 187 2.81 3.13 -14.65
CA ARG A 187 3.54 2.49 -13.55
C ARG A 187 4.87 1.89 -13.99
N GLN A 188 4.91 1.30 -15.19
CA GLN A 188 6.15 0.81 -15.78
C GLN A 188 7.11 1.97 -16.08
N GLN A 189 6.57 3.10 -16.58
CA GLN A 189 7.35 4.31 -16.84
C GLN A 189 7.97 4.88 -15.56
N ASP A 190 7.17 5.05 -14.51
CA ASP A 190 7.62 5.58 -13.21
C ASP A 190 8.70 4.69 -12.57
N MET A 191 8.53 3.37 -12.67
CA MET A 191 9.54 2.41 -12.19
C MET A 191 10.85 2.52 -12.97
N PHE A 192 10.80 2.73 -14.29
CA PHE A 192 11.99 2.95 -15.10
C PHE A 192 12.68 4.27 -14.75
N TYR A 193 11.93 5.35 -14.51
CA TYR A 193 12.49 6.61 -14.04
C TYR A 193 13.19 6.45 -12.68
N LEU A 194 12.51 5.86 -11.69
CA LEU A 194 13.07 5.60 -10.36
C LEU A 194 14.36 4.77 -10.42
N LEU A 195 14.37 3.70 -11.21
CA LEU A 195 15.55 2.85 -11.37
C LEU A 195 16.70 3.60 -12.07
N ALA A 196 16.40 4.41 -13.08
CA ALA A 196 17.39 5.21 -13.77
C ALA A 196 17.98 6.31 -12.88
N GLU A 197 17.17 6.95 -12.03
CA GLU A 197 17.62 7.89 -11.00
C GLU A 197 18.54 7.21 -9.98
N ALA A 198 18.13 6.06 -9.45
CA ALA A 198 18.95 5.28 -8.52
C ALA A 198 20.30 4.88 -9.17
N MET A 199 20.27 4.40 -10.42
CA MET A 199 21.48 4.04 -11.17
C MET A 199 22.36 5.27 -11.48
N ALA A 200 21.77 6.43 -11.77
CA ALA A 200 22.50 7.68 -11.98
C ALA A 200 23.17 8.18 -10.70
N ALA A 201 22.53 7.98 -9.54
CA ALA A 201 23.06 8.36 -8.24
C ALA A 201 24.17 7.42 -7.75
N MET A 202 24.06 6.11 -8.05
CA MET A 202 25.04 5.10 -7.64
C MET A 202 26.25 4.97 -8.59
N ALA A 203 26.13 5.43 -9.84
CA ALA A 203 27.21 5.34 -10.83
C ALA A 203 28.12 6.59 -10.81
N SER A 204 29.29 6.47 -11.43
CA SER A 204 30.23 7.60 -11.65
C SER A 204 30.63 7.73 -13.13
N GLY A 205 31.10 8.92 -13.50
CA GLY A 205 31.59 9.23 -14.85
C GLY A 205 30.56 9.01 -15.97
N LYS A 206 31.02 8.46 -17.10
CA LYS A 206 30.21 8.24 -18.31
C LYS A 206 28.93 7.43 -18.06
N LYS A 207 28.94 6.53 -17.06
CA LYS A 207 27.79 5.69 -16.73
C LYS A 207 26.68 6.50 -16.03
N ALA A 208 27.05 7.44 -15.14
CA ALA A 208 26.09 8.35 -14.54
C ALA A 208 25.51 9.33 -15.58
N GLU A 209 26.36 9.88 -16.45
CA GLU A 209 25.93 10.77 -17.55
C GLU A 209 24.94 10.09 -18.50
N PHE A 210 25.17 8.81 -18.81
CA PHE A 210 24.26 8.02 -19.65
C PHE A 210 22.84 7.93 -19.06
N TYR A 211 22.72 7.59 -17.78
CA TYR A 211 21.40 7.53 -17.12
C TYR A 211 20.76 8.91 -17.00
N ARG A 212 21.53 9.96 -16.66
CA ARG A 212 21.01 11.35 -16.63
C ARG A 212 20.49 11.80 -17.99
N LYS A 213 21.20 11.47 -19.09
CA LYS A 213 20.76 11.78 -20.46
C LYS A 213 19.47 11.04 -20.82
N ARG A 214 19.31 9.79 -20.37
CA ARG A 214 18.05 9.03 -20.53
C ARG A 214 16.89 9.70 -19.78
N LEU A 215 17.10 10.11 -18.53
CA LEU A 215 16.10 10.84 -17.74
C LEU A 215 15.67 12.14 -18.46
N GLN A 216 16.62 12.92 -18.98
CA GLN A 216 16.34 14.16 -19.72
C GLN A 216 15.53 13.93 -21.01
N LYS A 217 15.86 12.89 -21.77
CA LYS A 217 15.14 12.57 -23.01
C LYS A 217 13.74 12.02 -22.74
N GLY A 218 13.56 11.35 -21.61
CA GLY A 218 12.30 10.71 -21.22
C GLY A 218 11.99 9.45 -22.02
N MET A 219 10.75 8.96 -21.85
CA MET A 219 10.29 7.70 -22.45
C MET A 219 9.18 7.92 -23.47
N LYS A 220 8.97 6.94 -24.36
CA LYS A 220 7.83 6.86 -25.29
C LYS A 220 7.11 5.52 -25.15
N TRP A 221 5.80 5.52 -25.33
CA TRP A 221 5.00 4.32 -25.37
C TRP A 221 5.17 3.60 -26.71
N ASP A 222 5.65 2.36 -26.67
CA ASP A 222 5.69 1.48 -27.84
C ASP A 222 4.34 0.77 -27.97
N LYS A 223 3.56 1.17 -28.98
CA LYS A 223 2.23 0.60 -29.24
C LYS A 223 2.26 -0.86 -29.68
N GLN A 224 3.35 -1.32 -30.31
CA GLN A 224 3.47 -2.70 -30.78
C GLN A 224 3.77 -3.65 -29.63
N GLU A 225 4.74 -3.27 -28.79
CA GLU A 225 5.17 -4.10 -27.66
C GLU A 225 4.38 -3.82 -26.38
N LYS A 226 3.47 -2.84 -26.40
CA LYS A 226 2.68 -2.37 -25.25
C LYS A 226 3.56 -2.16 -24.00
N ARG A 227 4.67 -1.44 -24.18
CA ARG A 227 5.59 -1.08 -23.09
C ARG A 227 6.28 0.26 -23.33
N TRP A 228 6.75 0.89 -22.25
CA TRP A 228 7.59 2.08 -22.34
C TRP A 228 9.02 1.76 -22.76
N LYS A 229 9.56 2.56 -23.67
CA LYS A 229 10.98 2.52 -24.08
C LYS A 229 11.62 3.89 -23.89
N TRP A 230 12.89 3.89 -23.52
CA TRP A 230 13.68 5.13 -23.50
C TRP A 230 13.74 5.72 -24.90
N LYS A 231 13.59 7.04 -25.01
CA LYS A 231 13.87 7.73 -26.27
C LYS A 231 15.38 7.71 -26.50
N GLU A 232 15.79 7.39 -27.74
CA GLU A 232 17.19 7.29 -28.12
C GLU A 232 17.93 8.62 -28.08
#